data_AF-A0A8C0XR86-F1
#
_entry.id   AF-A0A8C0XR86-F1
#
_cell.length_a   1.000
_cell.length_b   1.000
_cell.length_c   1.000
_cell.angle_alpha   90.00
_cell.angle_beta   90.00
_cell.angle_gamma   90.00
#
_symmetry.space_group_name_H-M   'P 1'
#
loop_
_entity.id
_entity.type
_entity.pdbx_description
1 polymer ?
#
loop_
_entity_poly.entity_id
_entity_poly.type
_entity_poly.pdbx_seq_one_letter_code
_entity_poly.pdbx_strand_id
1 'polypeptide(L)'
;MLPGTVYGPYFLPSDVRISGCDLEEGLRIYRRTPVLLQSSSSCAIVEECIVIYLAKRVGTLHCPCLLWVSLKSISSSCCHSCALPHCDTWSPVKRSRSKGGLAGPDGTKSVFGQMCAKMSSFSPDSLLLPHRVWKVKFVGESVDDCGGGYSESIAEICEELQNGLTPLLIVTPNGRDESGANRDCYLLNPAARAPVHCSMFRFLGVLLGIAIRTGSPLSLNLAEPVWKQLAGMSLTIADLSEVDKDFIPGLMYIRDNEATSEEFEAMSLPFTVPSASGQDIQLSSKHTHITLDNRAEYVRLAISYRLHEFDEQVAAVREGMARVVPVPLLSLFTGYELETMVCGSPDIPLHLLKSVATYKGIEPSASLIQWFWEVMESFSNTERSLFLRFVWGRTRLPRTIADFRGRDFVIQVLDKYNPPDHFLPESYTCFFLLKLPRYSCKQVLEEKLKYAIHFCKSIDTDDYARIALTGEPAADDSSDDSDNEDADSFASDSTQDYLTGH
;
A
#
# COMPACT_ATOMS: atom_id res chain seq x y z
N MET A 1 -47.91 -29.27 0.50
CA MET A 1 -48.56 -28.86 -0.75
C MET A 1 -48.42 -27.36 -0.89
N LEU A 2 -48.11 -26.90 -2.11
CA LEU A 2 -47.94 -25.52 -2.62
C LEU A 2 -46.59 -24.83 -2.31
N PRO A 3 -46.06 -24.01 -3.26
CA PRO A 3 -44.94 -24.44 -4.12
C PRO A 3 -43.74 -23.48 -4.16
N GLY A 4 -42.65 -23.93 -4.78
CA GLY A 4 -41.40 -23.17 -4.95
C GLY A 4 -41.51 -22.00 -5.92
N THR A 5 -40.70 -20.97 -5.68
CA THR A 5 -40.46 -19.86 -6.62
C THR A 5 -38.95 -19.75 -6.86
N VAL A 6 -38.56 -19.88 -8.12
CA VAL A 6 -37.20 -19.81 -8.65
C VAL A 6 -36.79 -18.34 -8.78
N TYR A 7 -35.64 -17.96 -8.26
CA TYR A 7 -35.02 -16.66 -8.56
C TYR A 7 -34.14 -16.80 -9.81
N GLY A 8 -34.58 -16.22 -10.93
CA GLY A 8 -33.75 -16.01 -12.11
C GLY A 8 -33.22 -14.56 -12.15
N PRO A 9 -32.03 -14.31 -12.72
CA PRO A 9 -31.54 -12.95 -12.93
C PRO A 9 -32.34 -12.29 -14.06
N TYR A 10 -32.87 -11.09 -13.81
CA TYR A 10 -33.46 -10.26 -14.86
C TYR A 10 -32.35 -9.77 -15.79
N PHE A 11 -32.14 -10.48 -16.90
CA PHE A 11 -31.44 -9.94 -18.06
C PHE A 11 -32.36 -8.92 -18.75
N LEU A 12 -31.87 -7.70 -18.99
CA LEU A 12 -32.46 -6.82 -19.99
C LEU A 12 -32.20 -7.45 -21.39
N PRO A 13 -33.20 -7.46 -22.30
CA PRO A 13 -33.08 -8.13 -23.59
C PRO A 13 -31.99 -7.50 -24.47
N SER A 14 -31.30 -8.36 -25.22
CA SER A 14 -30.05 -8.11 -25.93
C SER A 14 -30.14 -7.21 -27.18
N ASP A 15 -31.31 -6.66 -27.51
CA ASP A 15 -31.55 -5.98 -28.80
C ASP A 15 -32.13 -4.57 -28.64
N VAL A 16 -31.46 -3.70 -27.88
CA VAL A 16 -31.71 -2.25 -27.94
C VAL A 16 -30.47 -1.55 -28.51
N ARG A 17 -30.53 -1.21 -29.80
CA ARG A 17 -29.58 -0.26 -30.40
C ARG A 17 -29.95 1.14 -29.91
N ILE A 18 -29.20 1.64 -28.93
CA ILE A 18 -29.38 3.03 -28.45
C ILE A 18 -28.59 3.97 -29.36
N SER A 19 -29.29 4.67 -30.26
CA SER A 19 -28.73 5.75 -31.06
C SER A 19 -28.82 7.06 -30.29
N GLY A 20 -27.70 7.59 -29.82
CA GLY A 20 -27.41 9.03 -29.57
C GLY A 20 -28.36 9.94 -28.77
N CYS A 21 -29.56 9.50 -28.35
CA CYS A 21 -30.59 10.38 -27.76
C CYS A 21 -31.29 9.84 -26.50
N ASP A 22 -30.98 8.64 -26.00
CA ASP A 22 -31.74 8.03 -24.87
C ASP A 22 -31.08 8.12 -23.48
N LEU A 23 -30.25 9.15 -23.21
CA LEU A 23 -29.78 9.37 -21.83
C LEU A 23 -30.94 9.76 -20.91
N GLU A 24 -31.92 10.53 -21.41
CA GLU A 24 -33.13 10.92 -20.67
C GLU A 24 -34.15 9.78 -20.50
N GLU A 25 -34.28 8.89 -21.49
CA GLU A 25 -35.26 7.80 -21.46
C GLU A 25 -34.83 6.71 -20.44
N GLY A 26 -33.52 6.43 -20.35
CA GLY A 26 -32.96 5.55 -19.31
C GLY A 26 -33.16 6.09 -17.88
N LEU A 27 -33.00 7.41 -17.69
CA LEU A 27 -33.28 8.09 -16.41
C LEU A 27 -34.77 8.08 -16.05
N ARG A 28 -35.67 8.14 -17.04
CA ARG A 28 -37.12 8.06 -16.84
C ARG A 28 -37.59 6.67 -16.39
N ILE A 29 -37.00 5.60 -16.93
CA ILE A 29 -37.35 4.22 -16.58
C ILE A 29 -36.97 3.93 -15.12
N TYR A 30 -35.80 4.39 -14.67
CA TYR A 30 -35.37 4.23 -13.27
C TYR A 30 -36.30 4.95 -12.29
N ARG A 31 -36.69 6.20 -12.58
CA ARG A 31 -37.61 7.01 -11.74
C ARG A 31 -39.03 6.45 -11.61
N ARG A 32 -39.42 5.45 -12.41
CA ARG A 32 -40.76 4.83 -12.38
C ARG A 32 -40.84 3.49 -11.63
N THR A 33 -39.73 2.99 -11.09
CA THR A 33 -39.73 1.71 -10.34
C THR A 33 -40.11 1.95 -8.87
N PRO A 34 -41.17 1.33 -8.31
CA PRO A 34 -41.60 1.63 -6.95
C PRO A 34 -40.81 0.84 -5.89
N VAL A 35 -40.30 1.60 -4.91
CA VAL A 35 -40.05 1.26 -3.49
C VAL A 35 -39.03 0.16 -3.16
N LEU A 36 -37.80 0.58 -2.81
CA LEU A 36 -37.00 0.11 -1.63
C LEU A 36 -35.60 0.77 -1.49
N LEU A 37 -35.40 2.00 -2.00
CA LEU A 37 -34.11 2.72 -1.89
C LEU A 37 -34.29 4.22 -1.59
N GLN A 38 -35.26 4.57 -0.73
CA GLN A 38 -35.38 5.94 -0.21
C GLN A 38 -34.73 6.03 1.17
N SER A 39 -33.40 5.97 1.19
CA SER A 39 -32.58 6.66 2.19
C SER A 39 -31.64 7.60 1.44
N SER A 40 -31.63 8.87 1.85
CA SER A 40 -31.21 10.03 1.05
C SER A 40 -29.71 10.12 0.71
N SER A 41 -28.87 9.22 1.23
CA SER A 41 -27.41 9.25 1.02
C SER A 41 -26.93 8.23 -0.01
N SER A 42 -27.69 7.15 -0.26
CA SER A 42 -27.31 6.08 -1.18
C SER A 42 -27.78 6.33 -2.62
N CYS A 43 -28.79 7.18 -2.81
CA CYS A 43 -29.43 7.40 -4.12
C CYS A 43 -28.53 8.18 -5.10
N ALA A 44 -27.80 9.21 -4.63
CA ALA A 44 -26.94 10.04 -5.48
C ALA A 44 -25.69 9.31 -6.00
N ILE A 45 -25.14 8.37 -5.21
CA ILE A 45 -24.00 7.54 -5.62
C ILE A 45 -24.41 6.60 -6.74
N VAL A 46 -25.61 6.02 -6.65
CA VAL A 46 -26.10 5.02 -7.60
C VAL A 46 -26.49 5.67 -8.94
N GLU A 47 -27.16 6.84 -8.95
CA GLU A 47 -27.53 7.53 -10.19
C GLU A 47 -26.32 8.02 -11.01
N GLU A 48 -25.27 8.56 -10.38
CA GLU A 48 -24.06 9.04 -11.10
C GLU A 48 -23.11 7.90 -11.49
N CYS A 49 -23.08 6.79 -10.75
CA CYS A 49 -22.35 5.59 -11.17
C CYS A 49 -22.94 4.93 -12.43
N ILE A 50 -24.27 5.04 -12.63
CA ILE A 50 -24.93 4.65 -13.88
C ILE A 50 -24.47 5.54 -15.03
N VAL A 51 -24.26 6.85 -14.81
CA VAL A 51 -23.73 7.77 -15.81
C VAL A 51 -22.28 7.42 -16.19
N ILE A 52 -21.42 7.11 -15.22
CA ILE A 52 -20.05 6.65 -15.46
C ILE A 52 -20.03 5.31 -16.23
N TYR A 53 -20.89 4.38 -15.84
CA TYR A 53 -21.06 3.08 -16.52
C TYR A 53 -21.49 3.26 -17.97
N LEU A 54 -22.49 4.10 -18.23
CA LEU A 54 -22.95 4.44 -19.58
C LEU A 54 -21.87 5.17 -20.39
N ALA A 55 -21.11 6.08 -19.77
CA ALA A 55 -20.09 6.86 -20.47
C ALA A 55 -18.81 6.07 -20.82
N LYS A 56 -18.43 5.06 -20.01
CA LYS A 56 -17.39 4.07 -20.37
C LYS A 56 -17.89 3.11 -21.46
N ARG A 57 -19.15 2.67 -21.40
CA ARG A 57 -19.74 1.73 -22.38
C ARG A 57 -19.99 2.38 -23.76
N VAL A 58 -20.20 3.69 -23.81
CA VAL A 58 -20.39 4.49 -25.04
C VAL A 58 -19.05 5.03 -25.60
N GLY A 59 -17.91 4.74 -24.95
CA GLY A 59 -16.57 5.13 -25.44
C GLY A 59 -16.21 6.60 -25.26
N THR A 60 -17.05 7.38 -24.56
CA THR A 60 -16.93 8.83 -24.41
C THR A 60 -16.01 9.31 -23.29
N LEU A 61 -15.60 8.44 -22.35
CA LEU A 61 -14.62 8.78 -21.31
C LEU A 61 -13.28 8.06 -21.57
N HIS A 62 -12.31 8.81 -22.11
CA HIS A 62 -10.91 8.40 -22.21
C HIS A 62 -10.02 9.03 -21.12
N CYS A 63 -10.56 9.89 -20.23
CA CYS A 63 -9.81 10.59 -19.16
C CYS A 63 -10.27 10.10 -17.78
N PRO A 64 -9.40 9.47 -16.97
CA PRO A 64 -9.66 9.15 -15.55
C PRO A 64 -10.07 10.38 -14.71
N CYS A 65 -9.68 11.55 -15.19
CA CYS A 65 -9.93 12.91 -14.70
C CYS A 65 -11.43 13.26 -14.58
N LEU A 66 -12.23 12.89 -15.57
CA LEU A 66 -13.67 13.19 -15.64
C LEU A 66 -14.50 12.25 -14.75
N LEU A 67 -14.04 11.00 -14.60
CA LEU A 67 -14.60 10.02 -13.65
C LEU A 67 -14.63 10.57 -12.21
N TRP A 68 -13.66 11.44 -11.90
CA TRP A 68 -13.40 11.93 -10.56
C TRP A 68 -14.13 13.23 -10.20
N VAL A 69 -14.47 14.09 -11.18
CA VAL A 69 -15.33 15.26 -10.93
C VAL A 69 -16.71 14.80 -10.44
N SER A 70 -17.27 13.73 -11.04
CA SER A 70 -18.52 13.10 -10.59
C SER A 70 -18.39 12.44 -9.21
N LEU A 71 -17.31 11.69 -8.95
CA LEU A 71 -17.07 11.09 -7.62
C LEU A 71 -16.85 12.14 -6.50
N LYS A 72 -16.35 13.33 -6.83
CA LYS A 72 -16.20 14.45 -5.89
C LYS A 72 -17.50 15.19 -5.61
N SER A 73 -18.36 15.37 -6.61
CA SER A 73 -19.69 15.96 -6.45
C SER A 73 -20.49 15.18 -5.39
N ILE A 74 -20.42 13.85 -5.46
CA ILE A 74 -20.98 12.89 -4.49
C ILE A 74 -20.56 13.17 -3.03
N SER A 75 -19.31 13.58 -2.78
CA SER A 75 -18.78 13.88 -1.45
C SER A 75 -19.24 15.27 -0.95
N SER A 76 -19.31 16.25 -1.84
CA SER A 76 -19.63 17.64 -1.49
C SER A 76 -21.14 17.88 -1.26
N SER A 77 -22.02 17.23 -2.03
CA SER A 77 -23.47 17.40 -1.91
C SER A 77 -24.08 16.69 -0.70
N CYS A 78 -23.39 15.69 -0.12
CA CYS A 78 -23.80 15.05 1.13
C CYS A 78 -23.46 15.88 2.39
N CYS A 79 -22.66 16.95 2.25
CA CYS A 79 -22.10 17.69 3.38
C CYS A 79 -22.89 18.93 3.84
N HIS A 80 -24.04 19.25 3.24
CA HIS A 80 -24.73 20.52 3.55
C HIS A 80 -25.76 20.47 4.69
N SER A 81 -25.97 19.35 5.41
CA SER A 81 -26.97 19.34 6.49
C SER A 81 -26.76 18.39 7.68
N CYS A 82 -25.60 17.76 7.87
CA CYS A 82 -25.40 16.87 9.03
C CYS A 82 -24.29 17.40 9.94
N ALA A 83 -24.66 17.73 11.18
CA ALA A 83 -23.71 17.82 12.29
C ALA A 83 -22.85 16.55 12.28
N LEU A 84 -21.53 16.71 12.17
CA LEU A 84 -20.58 15.60 12.08
C LEU A 84 -20.80 14.66 13.28
N PRO A 85 -21.06 13.35 13.06
CA PRO A 85 -20.98 12.39 14.16
C PRO A 85 -19.56 12.45 14.69
N HIS A 86 -19.42 12.61 16.00
CA HIS A 86 -18.13 12.73 16.64
C HIS A 86 -17.22 11.54 16.31
N CYS A 87 -16.04 11.82 15.76
CA CYS A 87 -14.93 10.85 15.68
C CYS A 87 -14.31 10.71 17.09
N ASP A 88 -15.06 10.10 18.01
CA ASP A 88 -14.69 10.01 19.44
C ASP A 88 -13.82 8.80 19.78
N THR A 89 -13.53 7.92 18.83
CA THR A 89 -12.74 6.71 19.09
C THR A 89 -11.25 7.02 19.13
N TRP A 90 -10.77 7.47 20.29
CA TRP A 90 -9.35 7.44 20.61
C TRP A 90 -8.94 6.00 20.93
N SER A 91 -8.25 5.38 19.99
CA SER A 91 -7.67 4.07 20.25
C SER A 91 -6.25 4.21 20.76
N PRO A 92 -5.93 3.76 22.00
CA PRO A 92 -4.55 3.53 22.37
C PRO A 92 -4.02 2.44 21.45
N VAL A 93 -2.92 2.74 20.76
CA VAL A 93 -2.20 1.80 19.92
C VAL A 93 -0.74 1.85 20.32
N LYS A 94 -0.10 0.68 20.44
CA LYS A 94 1.31 0.59 20.83
C LYS A 94 2.12 0.14 19.62
N ARG A 95 3.19 0.86 19.28
CA ARG A 95 4.13 0.39 18.25
C ARG A 95 4.80 -0.91 18.69
N SER A 96 4.96 -1.84 17.76
CA SER A 96 5.75 -3.03 18.00
C SER A 96 7.23 -2.63 18.12
N ARG A 97 7.94 -3.18 19.10
CA ARG A 97 9.41 -3.07 19.20
C ARG A 97 10.12 -4.34 18.71
N SER A 98 9.37 -5.29 18.14
CA SER A 98 9.96 -6.54 17.62
C SER A 98 10.88 -6.20 16.45
N LYS A 99 12.14 -6.61 16.52
CA LYS A 99 13.07 -6.55 15.41
C LYS A 99 13.13 -7.93 14.77
N GLY A 100 12.35 -8.13 13.71
CA GLY A 100 12.23 -9.40 13.00
C GLY A 100 11.10 -10.30 13.50
N GLY A 101 10.52 -11.05 12.56
CA GLY A 101 9.37 -11.93 12.78
C GLY A 101 8.06 -11.20 13.06
N LEU A 102 6.98 -11.97 13.27
CA LEU A 102 5.66 -11.42 13.49
C LEU A 102 5.57 -10.61 14.80
N ALA A 103 4.84 -9.50 14.77
CA ALA A 103 4.51 -8.74 15.98
C ALA A 103 3.48 -9.51 16.83
N GLY A 104 3.95 -10.43 17.67
CA GLY A 104 3.10 -11.34 18.42
C GLY A 104 2.43 -12.41 17.55
N PRO A 105 1.48 -13.19 18.11
CA PRO A 105 0.79 -14.25 17.37
C PRO A 105 0.08 -13.65 16.14
N ASP A 106 0.37 -14.19 14.95
CA ASP A 106 -0.20 -13.76 13.67
C ASP A 106 -0.07 -12.24 13.39
N GLY A 107 0.91 -11.56 13.99
CA GLY A 107 1.10 -10.11 13.84
C GLY A 107 0.06 -9.26 14.58
N THR A 108 -0.71 -9.83 15.51
CA THR A 108 -1.80 -9.13 16.24
C THR A 108 -1.34 -7.97 17.13
N LYS A 109 -0.06 -7.91 17.51
CA LYS A 109 0.53 -6.81 18.29
C LYS A 109 1.09 -5.69 17.42
N SER A 110 1.07 -5.81 16.09
CA SER A 110 1.35 -4.68 15.18
C SER A 110 0.28 -3.59 15.33
N VAL A 111 0.57 -2.36 14.93
CA VAL A 111 -0.42 -1.29 14.78
C VAL A 111 -1.54 -1.76 13.84
N PHE A 112 -1.19 -2.38 12.71
CA PHE A 112 -2.15 -3.00 11.79
C PHE A 112 -3.05 -4.03 12.48
N GLY A 113 -2.47 -4.96 13.23
CA GLY A 113 -3.20 -6.03 13.94
C GLY A 113 -4.11 -5.47 15.04
N GLN A 114 -3.63 -4.50 15.81
CA GLN A 114 -4.42 -3.79 16.83
C GLN A 114 -5.59 -3.01 16.21
N MET A 115 -5.40 -2.38 15.06
CA MET A 115 -6.46 -1.69 14.33
C MET A 115 -7.47 -2.67 13.73
N CYS A 116 -7.00 -3.79 13.16
CA CYS A 116 -7.84 -4.86 12.64
C CYS A 116 -8.76 -5.46 13.73
N ALA A 117 -8.25 -5.67 14.95
CA ALA A 117 -9.05 -6.19 16.06
C ALA A 117 -10.21 -5.25 16.46
N LYS A 118 -10.06 -3.95 16.15
CA LYS A 118 -11.09 -2.93 16.40
C LYS A 118 -11.99 -2.71 15.19
N MET A 119 -11.84 -3.47 14.11
CA MET A 119 -12.59 -3.26 12.87
C MET A 119 -14.11 -3.31 13.08
N SER A 120 -14.59 -4.16 13.99
CA SER A 120 -16.00 -4.29 14.36
C SER A 120 -16.59 -3.04 15.03
N SER A 121 -15.75 -2.16 15.56
CA SER A 121 -16.18 -0.89 16.17
C SER A 121 -16.39 0.24 15.16
N PHE A 122 -15.95 0.08 13.91
CA PHE A 122 -16.24 1.05 12.86
C PHE A 122 -17.65 0.85 12.34
N SER A 123 -18.51 1.86 12.56
CA SER A 123 -19.80 1.91 11.87
C SER A 123 -19.58 2.10 10.36
N PRO A 124 -20.52 1.64 9.51
CA PRO A 124 -20.47 1.93 8.07
C PRO A 124 -20.31 3.43 7.78
N ASP A 125 -20.97 4.29 8.56
CA ASP A 125 -20.88 5.75 8.42
C ASP A 125 -19.49 6.30 8.74
N SER A 126 -18.79 5.70 9.72
CA SER A 126 -17.41 6.07 10.07
C SER A 126 -16.46 5.83 8.89
N LEU A 127 -16.64 4.73 8.15
CA LEU A 127 -15.84 4.40 6.98
C LEU A 127 -16.08 5.35 5.79
N LEU A 128 -17.16 6.12 5.81
CA LEU A 128 -17.55 7.08 4.78
C LEU A 128 -17.12 8.53 5.09
N LEU A 129 -16.51 8.79 6.26
CA LEU A 129 -16.05 10.13 6.66
C LEU A 129 -15.02 10.72 5.67
N PRO A 130 -15.15 12.00 5.24
CA PRO A 130 -14.43 12.54 4.08
C PRO A 130 -12.90 12.62 4.24
N HIS A 131 -12.38 12.70 5.47
CA HIS A 131 -10.96 12.96 5.69
C HIS A 131 -10.29 12.06 6.71
N ARG A 132 -10.93 11.79 7.85
CA ARG A 132 -10.37 10.98 8.94
C ARG A 132 -11.38 9.93 9.35
N VAL A 133 -10.98 8.67 9.26
CA VAL A 133 -11.84 7.53 9.60
C VAL A 133 -11.67 7.13 11.07
N TRP A 134 -10.53 7.45 11.67
CA TRP A 134 -10.25 7.20 13.09
C TRP A 134 -9.34 8.26 13.71
N LYS A 135 -9.24 8.20 15.03
CA LYS A 135 -8.33 8.97 15.87
C LYS A 135 -7.43 8.02 16.64
N VAL A 136 -6.12 8.25 16.61
CA VAL A 136 -5.15 7.35 17.25
C VAL A 136 -4.38 8.09 18.34
N LYS A 137 -4.12 7.40 19.45
CA LYS A 137 -3.15 7.85 20.46
C LYS A 137 -2.08 6.78 20.60
N PHE A 138 -0.85 7.10 20.24
CA PHE A 138 0.27 6.20 20.47
C PHE A 138 0.62 6.14 21.95
N VAL A 139 0.67 4.93 22.50
CA VAL A 139 0.97 4.73 23.92
C VAL A 139 2.44 5.06 24.19
N GLY A 140 2.68 6.04 25.05
CA GLY A 140 4.04 6.49 25.41
C GLY A 140 4.57 7.66 24.57
N GLU A 141 3.77 8.19 23.63
CA GLU A 141 4.14 9.33 22.80
C GLU A 141 3.21 10.52 23.09
N SER A 142 3.77 11.72 23.23
CA SER A 142 3.02 12.97 23.38
C SER A 142 2.65 13.53 22.01
N VAL A 143 1.74 12.85 21.31
CA VAL A 143 1.17 13.35 20.05
C VAL A 143 -0.03 14.23 20.38
N ASP A 144 0.14 15.56 20.30
CA ASP A 144 -0.96 16.52 20.40
C ASP A 144 -1.64 16.71 19.03
N ASP A 145 -2.97 16.56 19.02
CA ASP A 145 -3.70 16.11 17.84
C ASP A 145 -4.17 17.25 16.92
N CYS A 146 -3.35 17.53 15.91
CA CYS A 146 -3.72 18.29 14.70
C CYS A 146 -3.60 17.43 13.42
N GLY A 147 -3.98 16.14 13.47
CA GLY A 147 -4.02 15.27 12.28
C GLY A 147 -2.73 14.50 11.96
N GLY A 148 -1.66 14.70 12.73
CA GLY A 148 -0.41 13.93 12.65
C GLY A 148 -0.62 12.44 12.94
N GLY A 149 -1.31 12.11 14.05
CA GLY A 149 -1.47 10.72 14.51
C GLY A 149 -2.23 9.80 13.52
N TYR A 150 -3.19 10.33 12.75
CA TYR A 150 -3.85 9.55 11.69
C TYR A 150 -2.88 9.21 10.56
N SER A 151 -2.18 10.22 10.03
CA SER A 151 -1.23 10.03 8.93
C SER A 151 -0.08 9.12 9.33
N GLU A 152 0.39 9.26 10.57
CA GLU A 152 1.42 8.41 11.18
C GLU A 152 0.94 6.97 11.36
N SER A 153 -0.29 6.74 11.84
CA SER A 153 -0.84 5.38 11.92
C SER A 153 -0.93 4.69 10.57
N ILE A 154 -1.30 5.42 9.51
CA ILE A 154 -1.32 4.88 8.15
C ILE A 154 0.10 4.53 7.67
N ALA A 155 1.08 5.41 7.93
CA ALA A 155 2.47 5.18 7.54
C ALA A 155 3.04 3.93 8.23
N GLU A 156 2.86 3.84 9.56
CA GLU A 156 3.29 2.68 10.35
C GLU A 156 2.61 1.40 9.87
N ILE A 157 1.30 1.41 9.61
CA ILE A 157 0.58 0.26 9.04
C ILE A 157 1.18 -0.18 7.71
N CYS A 158 1.48 0.75 6.80
CA CYS A 158 2.07 0.42 5.50
C CYS A 158 3.47 -0.20 5.66
N GLU A 159 4.25 0.28 6.63
CA GLU A 159 5.57 -0.25 6.95
C GLU A 159 5.48 -1.67 7.55
N GLU A 160 4.61 -1.87 8.55
CA GLU A 160 4.38 -3.16 9.20
C GLU A 160 3.89 -4.26 8.25
N LEU A 161 3.12 -3.88 7.22
CA LEU A 161 2.69 -4.79 6.16
C LEU A 161 3.88 -5.30 5.32
N GLN A 162 4.95 -4.50 5.19
CA GLN A 162 6.07 -4.76 4.27
C GLN A 162 7.37 -5.19 4.98
N ASN A 163 7.46 -5.08 6.31
CA ASN A 163 8.67 -5.43 7.07
C ASN A 163 8.61 -6.80 7.78
N GLY A 164 7.59 -7.61 7.50
CA GLY A 164 7.42 -8.95 8.06
C GLY A 164 6.82 -8.99 9.47
N LEU A 165 6.40 -7.86 10.04
CA LEU A 165 5.68 -7.83 11.32
C LEU A 165 4.25 -8.40 11.21
N THR A 166 3.71 -8.49 9.99
CA THR A 166 2.41 -9.11 9.68
C THR A 166 2.58 -10.31 8.75
N PRO A 167 1.69 -11.32 8.80
CA PRO A 167 1.82 -12.53 8.00
C PRO A 167 1.22 -12.39 6.59
N LEU A 168 0.75 -11.20 6.20
CA LEU A 168 -0.12 -11.05 5.03
C LEU A 168 0.61 -10.94 3.71
N LEU A 169 1.82 -10.39 3.71
CA LEU A 169 2.59 -10.13 2.51
C LEU A 169 3.88 -10.95 2.52
N ILE A 170 4.29 -11.39 1.34
CA ILE A 170 5.58 -12.02 1.07
C ILE A 170 6.29 -11.23 -0.02
N VAL A 171 7.62 -11.25 -0.03
CA VAL A 171 8.38 -10.77 -1.19
C VAL A 171 8.09 -11.64 -2.41
N THR A 172 8.22 -11.08 -3.61
CA THR A 172 8.12 -11.88 -4.85
C THR A 172 9.19 -12.98 -4.87
N PRO A 173 8.97 -14.11 -5.58
CA PRO A 173 10.03 -15.09 -5.85
C PRO A 173 11.30 -14.44 -6.41
N ASN A 174 11.16 -13.51 -7.35
CA ASN A 174 12.26 -12.68 -7.85
C ASN A 174 13.00 -11.90 -6.74
N GLY A 175 12.26 -11.33 -5.78
CA GLY A 175 12.84 -10.66 -4.61
C GLY A 175 13.59 -11.61 -3.69
N ARG A 176 13.00 -12.77 -3.39
CA ARG A 176 13.62 -13.82 -2.56
C ARG A 176 14.90 -14.37 -3.19
N ASP A 177 14.87 -14.62 -4.49
CA ASP A 177 15.96 -15.25 -5.23
C ASP A 177 16.91 -14.21 -5.85
N GLU A 178 16.74 -12.93 -5.46
CA GLU A 178 17.51 -11.76 -5.88
C GLU A 178 17.70 -11.60 -7.40
N SER A 179 16.70 -12.01 -8.17
CA SER A 179 16.83 -12.14 -9.61
C SER A 179 15.55 -11.72 -10.35
N GLY A 180 15.66 -11.22 -11.58
CA GLY A 180 14.51 -10.76 -12.34
C GLY A 180 13.98 -9.37 -11.94
N ALA A 181 12.76 -9.07 -12.36
CA ALA A 181 12.09 -7.79 -12.11
C ALA A 181 11.27 -7.80 -10.80
N ASN A 182 10.81 -6.64 -10.34
CA ASN A 182 9.87 -6.52 -9.21
C ASN A 182 10.38 -7.15 -7.90
N ARG A 183 11.68 -7.04 -7.64
CA ARG A 183 12.36 -7.65 -6.48
C ARG A 183 12.00 -7.00 -5.14
N ASP A 184 11.62 -5.74 -5.18
CA ASP A 184 11.20 -4.90 -4.07
C ASP A 184 9.67 -4.87 -3.88
N CYS A 185 8.94 -5.65 -4.67
CA CYS A 185 7.50 -5.76 -4.61
C CYS A 185 7.04 -6.93 -3.74
N TYR A 186 5.77 -6.86 -3.33
CA TYR A 186 5.15 -7.84 -2.45
C TYR A 186 3.93 -8.52 -3.11
N LEU A 187 3.74 -9.79 -2.78
CA LEU A 187 2.56 -10.60 -3.09
C LEU A 187 1.75 -10.86 -1.82
N LEU A 188 0.49 -11.27 -1.97
CA LEU A 188 -0.28 -11.79 -0.84
C LEU A 188 0.30 -13.14 -0.41
N ASN A 189 0.35 -13.42 0.89
CA ASN A 189 0.83 -14.69 1.40
C ASN A 189 -0.22 -15.79 1.19
N PRO A 190 0.02 -16.78 0.31
CA PRO A 190 -0.96 -17.83 0.01
C PRO A 190 -1.13 -18.84 1.15
N ALA A 191 -0.15 -18.91 2.07
CA ALA A 191 -0.22 -19.73 3.27
C ALA A 191 -1.05 -19.09 4.39
N ALA A 192 -1.35 -17.79 4.29
CA ALA A 192 -2.13 -17.07 5.28
C ALA A 192 -3.64 -17.36 5.12
N ARG A 193 -4.08 -18.50 5.69
CA ARG A 193 -5.47 -19.01 5.56
C ARG A 193 -6.25 -19.13 6.86
N ALA A 194 -5.63 -18.89 8.01
CA ALA A 194 -6.31 -18.90 9.29
C ALA A 194 -7.43 -17.84 9.33
N PRO A 195 -8.52 -18.04 10.10
CA PRO A 195 -9.62 -17.06 10.18
C PRO A 195 -9.19 -15.64 10.56
N VAL A 196 -8.13 -15.53 11.39
CA VAL A 196 -7.52 -14.25 11.74
C VAL A 196 -6.87 -13.57 10.52
N HIS A 197 -6.18 -14.33 9.66
CA HIS A 197 -5.60 -13.82 8.41
C HIS A 197 -6.69 -13.34 7.44
N CYS A 198 -7.79 -14.07 7.30
CA CYS A 198 -8.90 -13.64 6.45
C CYS A 198 -9.52 -12.33 6.96
N SER A 199 -9.62 -12.15 8.28
CA SER A 199 -10.09 -10.89 8.89
C SER A 199 -9.11 -9.75 8.63
N MET A 200 -7.81 -10.03 8.70
CA MET A 200 -6.75 -9.09 8.37
C MET A 200 -6.74 -8.70 6.88
N PHE A 201 -6.91 -9.64 5.95
CA PHE A 201 -7.06 -9.33 4.52
C PHE A 201 -8.29 -8.46 4.23
N ARG A 202 -9.43 -8.73 4.89
CA ARG A 202 -10.60 -7.84 4.81
C ARG A 202 -10.27 -6.45 5.32
N PHE A 203 -9.52 -6.33 6.42
CA PHE A 203 -9.12 -5.03 6.93
C PHE A 203 -8.16 -4.30 5.97
N LEU A 204 -7.20 -5.00 5.36
CA LEU A 204 -6.39 -4.45 4.28
C LEU A 204 -7.30 -3.89 3.17
N GLY A 205 -8.29 -4.66 2.72
CA GLY A 205 -9.26 -4.20 1.72
C GLY A 205 -10.01 -2.92 2.11
N VAL A 206 -10.41 -2.79 3.38
CA VAL A 206 -11.02 -1.56 3.91
C VAL A 206 -10.05 -0.39 3.80
N LEU A 207 -8.77 -0.57 4.15
CA LEU A 207 -7.75 0.47 4.01
C LEU A 207 -7.58 0.91 2.55
N LEU A 208 -7.51 -0.04 1.60
CA LEU A 208 -7.44 0.27 0.16
C LEU A 208 -8.67 1.09 -0.27
N GLY A 209 -9.86 0.69 0.17
CA GLY A 209 -11.10 1.42 -0.12
C GLY A 209 -11.13 2.84 0.46
N ILE A 210 -10.63 3.03 1.69
CA ILE A 210 -10.48 4.35 2.32
C ILE A 210 -9.49 5.21 1.53
N ALA A 211 -8.38 4.64 1.06
CA ALA A 211 -7.39 5.34 0.26
C ALA A 211 -8.00 5.87 -1.05
N ILE A 212 -8.78 5.04 -1.76
CA ILE A 212 -9.51 5.41 -2.97
C ILE A 212 -10.49 6.57 -2.68
N ARG A 213 -11.32 6.43 -1.64
CA ARG A 213 -12.39 7.38 -1.31
C ARG A 213 -11.86 8.71 -0.79
N THR A 214 -10.85 8.68 0.08
CA THR A 214 -10.28 9.89 0.68
C THR A 214 -9.23 10.54 -0.22
N GLY A 215 -8.59 9.80 -1.13
CA GLY A 215 -7.43 10.29 -1.86
C GLY A 215 -6.19 10.45 -0.97
N SER A 216 -6.15 9.77 0.20
CA SER A 216 -4.94 9.65 1.03
C SER A 216 -4.18 8.41 0.57
N PRO A 217 -3.04 8.55 -0.12
CA PRO A 217 -2.36 7.40 -0.70
C PRO A 217 -1.72 6.50 0.36
N LEU A 218 -1.71 5.20 0.09
CA LEU A 218 -0.98 4.21 0.89
C LEU A 218 0.38 3.92 0.27
N SER A 219 1.43 3.89 1.08
CA SER A 219 2.79 3.61 0.63
C SER A 219 3.04 2.09 0.54
N LEU A 220 2.27 1.39 -0.31
CA LEU A 220 2.37 -0.05 -0.52
C LEU A 220 2.99 -0.38 -1.88
N ASN A 221 3.97 -1.28 -1.90
CA ASN A 221 4.65 -1.77 -3.09
C ASN A 221 4.15 -3.18 -3.48
N LEU A 222 2.85 -3.33 -3.73
CA LEU A 222 2.31 -4.62 -4.21
C LEU A 222 2.66 -4.81 -5.70
N ALA A 223 2.98 -6.03 -6.10
CA ALA A 223 3.27 -6.36 -7.49
C ALA A 223 2.01 -6.23 -8.38
N GLU A 224 2.19 -5.90 -9.66
CA GLU A 224 1.10 -5.71 -10.64
C GLU A 224 0.05 -6.85 -10.67
N PRO A 225 0.43 -8.14 -10.59
CA PRO A 225 -0.55 -9.24 -10.57
C PRO A 225 -1.56 -9.12 -9.43
N VAL A 226 -1.15 -8.63 -8.26
CA VAL A 226 -2.06 -8.41 -7.12
C VAL A 226 -3.12 -7.37 -7.48
N TRP A 227 -2.71 -6.25 -8.08
CA TRP A 227 -3.64 -5.20 -8.49
C TRP A 227 -4.58 -5.66 -9.60
N LYS A 228 -4.10 -6.46 -10.56
CA LYS A 228 -4.94 -7.09 -11.60
C LYS A 228 -6.03 -7.96 -10.98
N GLN A 229 -5.68 -8.84 -10.05
CA GLN A 229 -6.65 -9.69 -9.36
C GLN A 229 -7.63 -8.87 -8.50
N LEU A 230 -7.15 -7.82 -7.81
CA LEU A 230 -8.00 -6.91 -7.04
C LEU A 230 -8.94 -6.08 -7.92
N ALA A 231 -8.59 -5.81 -9.18
CA ALA A 231 -9.48 -5.23 -10.19
C ALA A 231 -10.45 -6.28 -10.78
N GLY A 232 -10.19 -7.57 -10.58
CA GLY A 232 -11.00 -8.68 -11.08
C GLY A 232 -10.57 -9.14 -12.48
N MET A 233 -9.35 -8.79 -12.88
CA MET A 233 -8.71 -9.29 -14.09
C MET A 233 -8.09 -10.66 -13.82
N SER A 234 -8.20 -11.55 -14.80
CA SER A 234 -7.50 -12.85 -14.75
C SER A 234 -6.01 -12.66 -15.05
N LEU A 235 -5.18 -13.39 -14.32
CA LEU A 235 -3.74 -13.43 -14.57
C LEU A 235 -3.41 -14.26 -15.81
N THR A 236 -2.25 -13.95 -16.39
CA THR A 236 -1.67 -14.61 -17.56
C THR A 236 -0.28 -15.15 -17.23
N ILE A 237 0.30 -15.91 -18.16
CA ILE A 237 1.68 -16.42 -18.02
C ILE A 237 2.70 -15.28 -17.89
N ALA A 238 2.46 -14.15 -18.58
CA ALA A 238 3.35 -12.98 -18.50
C ALA A 238 3.41 -12.42 -17.07
N ASP A 239 2.25 -12.35 -16.40
CA ASP A 239 2.16 -11.89 -15.00
C ASP A 239 2.97 -12.78 -14.04
N LEU A 240 3.02 -14.09 -14.30
CA LEU A 240 3.87 -15.00 -13.52
C LEU A 240 5.35 -14.73 -13.76
N SER A 241 5.77 -14.56 -15.03
CA SER A 241 7.16 -14.28 -15.38
C SER A 241 7.68 -12.96 -14.81
N GLU A 242 6.81 -11.98 -14.55
CA GLU A 242 7.18 -10.68 -13.96
C GLU A 242 7.58 -10.77 -12.49
N VAL A 243 7.04 -11.75 -11.75
CA VAL A 243 7.30 -11.93 -10.31
C VAL A 243 8.15 -13.17 -10.02
N ASP A 244 8.29 -14.05 -11.01
CA ASP A 244 8.97 -15.33 -10.91
C ASP A 244 9.55 -15.72 -12.29
N LYS A 245 10.73 -15.19 -12.58
CA LYS A 245 11.34 -15.26 -13.93
C LYS A 245 11.68 -16.69 -14.36
N ASP A 246 11.97 -17.58 -13.41
CA ASP A 246 12.50 -18.92 -13.66
C ASP A 246 11.40 -19.99 -13.68
N PHE A 247 10.22 -19.68 -13.14
CA PHE A 247 9.10 -20.62 -13.10
C PHE A 247 8.68 -21.15 -14.47
N ILE A 248 8.37 -20.25 -15.42
CA ILE A 248 7.92 -20.65 -16.76
C ILE A 248 9.05 -21.37 -17.52
N PRO A 249 10.29 -20.85 -17.60
CA PRO A 249 11.42 -21.59 -18.17
C PRO A 249 11.62 -22.99 -17.57
N GLY A 250 11.50 -23.14 -16.25
CA GLY A 250 11.60 -24.43 -15.57
C GLY A 250 10.53 -25.42 -16.01
N LEU A 251 9.29 -24.97 -16.18
CA LEU A 251 8.21 -25.81 -16.72
C LEU A 251 8.45 -26.20 -18.18
N MET A 252 8.98 -25.29 -19.01
CA MET A 252 9.30 -25.59 -20.41
C MET A 252 10.42 -26.63 -20.48
N TYR A 253 11.41 -26.56 -19.60
CA TYR A 253 12.48 -27.57 -19.51
C TYR A 253 11.93 -28.97 -19.21
N ILE A 254 10.92 -29.10 -18.34
CA ILE A 254 10.25 -30.38 -18.07
C ILE A 254 9.43 -30.83 -19.28
N ARG A 255 8.68 -29.92 -19.92
CA ARG A 255 7.81 -30.22 -21.06
C ARG A 255 8.59 -30.70 -22.28
N ASP A 256 9.70 -30.04 -22.58
CA ASP A 256 10.47 -30.19 -23.82
C ASP A 256 11.70 -31.08 -23.61
N ASN A 257 11.81 -31.76 -22.47
CA ASN A 257 12.91 -32.67 -22.18
C ASN A 257 12.95 -33.83 -23.19
N GLU A 258 14.08 -34.03 -23.87
CA GLU A 258 14.28 -35.08 -24.88
C GLU A 258 14.99 -36.33 -24.33
N ALA A 259 15.15 -36.45 -23.02
CA ALA A 259 15.73 -37.62 -22.37
C ALA A 259 14.95 -38.91 -22.68
N THR A 260 15.65 -40.04 -22.65
CA THR A 260 15.00 -41.36 -22.70
C THR A 260 14.12 -41.57 -21.46
N SER A 261 13.19 -42.53 -21.49
CA SER A 261 12.33 -42.83 -20.31
C SER A 261 13.18 -43.16 -19.07
N GLU A 262 14.25 -43.94 -19.27
CA GLU A 262 15.16 -44.37 -18.20
C GLU A 262 15.93 -43.18 -17.61
N GLU A 263 16.42 -42.28 -18.45
CA GLU A 263 17.10 -41.04 -18.02
C GLU A 263 16.16 -40.08 -17.30
N PHE A 264 14.92 -39.96 -17.79
CA PHE A 264 13.92 -39.08 -17.18
C PHE A 264 13.44 -39.60 -15.83
N GLU A 265 13.19 -40.91 -15.72
CA GLU A 265 12.83 -41.57 -14.46
C GLU A 265 13.96 -41.50 -13.42
N ALA A 266 15.22 -41.56 -13.86
CA ALA A 266 16.38 -41.41 -12.97
C ALA A 266 16.47 -40.03 -12.30
N MET A 267 15.87 -38.98 -12.88
CA MET A 267 15.81 -37.65 -12.25
C MET A 267 14.86 -37.60 -11.03
N SER A 268 13.92 -38.55 -10.91
CA SER A 268 12.97 -38.67 -9.78
C SER A 268 12.25 -37.36 -9.42
N LEU A 269 11.75 -36.63 -10.43
CA LEU A 269 11.08 -35.33 -10.23
C LEU A 269 9.73 -35.51 -9.50
N PRO A 270 9.51 -34.90 -8.33
CA PRO A 270 8.24 -35.01 -7.61
C PRO A 270 7.10 -34.31 -8.35
N PHE A 271 5.87 -34.79 -8.17
CA PHE A 271 4.66 -34.16 -8.71
C PHE A 271 4.19 -33.00 -7.81
N THR A 272 5.14 -32.15 -7.42
CA THR A 272 4.94 -30.96 -6.59
C THR A 272 5.38 -29.71 -7.33
N VAL A 273 4.86 -28.56 -6.91
CA VAL A 273 5.29 -27.25 -7.40
C VAL A 273 5.58 -26.33 -6.22
N PRO A 274 6.68 -25.54 -6.25
CA PRO A 274 6.88 -24.52 -5.24
C PRO A 274 5.85 -23.40 -5.40
N SER A 275 5.16 -23.10 -4.30
CA SER A 275 4.35 -21.88 -4.16
C SER A 275 5.23 -20.62 -4.20
N ALA A 276 4.62 -19.45 -4.36
CA ALA A 276 5.30 -18.16 -4.26
C ALA A 276 6.02 -17.98 -2.91
N SER A 277 5.50 -18.58 -1.82
CA SER A 277 6.16 -18.59 -0.50
C SER A 277 7.27 -19.63 -0.36
N GLY A 278 7.47 -20.50 -1.36
CA GLY A 278 8.50 -21.54 -1.37
C GLY A 278 8.07 -22.87 -0.73
N GLN A 279 6.80 -23.02 -0.35
CA GLN A 279 6.27 -24.31 0.11
C GLN A 279 5.94 -25.22 -1.07
N ASP A 280 6.30 -26.50 -0.98
CA ASP A 280 5.96 -27.50 -1.99
C ASP A 280 4.48 -27.89 -1.92
N ILE A 281 3.81 -27.82 -3.07
CA ILE A 281 2.38 -28.10 -3.20
C ILE A 281 2.17 -29.32 -4.07
N GLN A 282 1.51 -30.33 -3.51
CA GLN A 282 1.11 -31.52 -4.25
C GLN A 282 0.03 -31.18 -5.28
N LEU A 283 0.33 -31.39 -6.56
CA LEU A 283 -0.59 -31.03 -7.66
C LEU A 283 -1.59 -32.12 -8.03
N SER A 284 -1.31 -33.38 -7.67
CA SER A 284 -2.17 -34.52 -7.97
C SER A 284 -2.16 -35.53 -6.83
N SER A 285 -3.31 -36.09 -6.51
CA SER A 285 -3.40 -37.24 -5.59
C SER A 285 -3.09 -38.58 -6.26
N LYS A 286 -2.99 -38.60 -7.60
CA LYS A 286 -2.76 -39.82 -8.40
C LYS A 286 -1.29 -40.03 -8.74
N HIS A 287 -0.54 -38.95 -8.90
CA HIS A 287 0.85 -38.99 -9.31
C HIS A 287 1.73 -38.51 -8.16
N THR A 288 2.76 -39.29 -7.82
CA THR A 288 3.80 -38.88 -6.87
C THR A 288 4.99 -38.26 -7.58
N HIS A 289 5.29 -38.70 -8.80
CA HIS A 289 6.43 -38.25 -9.62
C HIS A 289 6.00 -37.91 -11.04
N ILE A 290 6.79 -37.07 -11.71
CA ILE A 290 6.63 -36.70 -13.11
C ILE A 290 7.23 -37.79 -13.99
N THR A 291 6.51 -38.19 -15.03
CA THR A 291 6.93 -39.13 -16.07
C THR A 291 6.73 -38.47 -17.44
N LEU A 292 7.34 -39.03 -18.50
CA LEU A 292 7.16 -38.53 -19.86
C LEU A 292 5.68 -38.50 -20.29
N ASP A 293 4.89 -39.47 -19.84
CA ASP A 293 3.46 -39.57 -20.14
C ASP A 293 2.62 -38.50 -19.40
N ASN A 294 2.98 -38.16 -18.17
CA ASN A 294 2.19 -37.24 -17.33
C ASN A 294 2.71 -35.79 -17.31
N ARG A 295 3.89 -35.50 -17.89
CA ARG A 295 4.53 -34.17 -17.84
C ARG A 295 3.66 -33.04 -18.37
N ALA A 296 2.85 -33.31 -19.40
CA ALA A 296 1.94 -32.32 -19.96
C ALA A 296 0.82 -31.95 -18.96
N GLU A 297 0.33 -32.94 -18.21
CA GLU A 297 -0.62 -32.71 -17.12
C GLU A 297 0.03 -31.93 -15.98
N TYR A 298 1.26 -32.29 -15.58
CA TYR A 298 2.03 -31.57 -14.58
C TYR A 298 2.15 -30.08 -14.93
N VAL A 299 2.64 -29.76 -16.14
CA VAL A 299 2.83 -28.36 -16.58
C VAL A 299 1.52 -27.58 -16.56
N ARG A 300 0.42 -28.19 -17.04
CA ARG A 300 -0.91 -27.55 -17.02
C ARG A 300 -1.39 -27.28 -15.59
N LEU A 301 -1.22 -28.24 -14.68
CA LEU A 301 -1.61 -28.10 -13.27
C LEU A 301 -0.74 -27.08 -12.53
N ALA A 302 0.57 -27.04 -12.79
CA ALA A 302 1.49 -26.10 -12.20
C ALA A 302 1.17 -24.64 -12.58
N ILE A 303 0.93 -24.38 -13.87
CA ILE A 303 0.50 -23.06 -14.35
C ILE A 303 -0.86 -22.70 -13.74
N SER A 304 -1.84 -23.62 -13.79
CA SER A 304 -3.16 -23.38 -13.21
C SER A 304 -3.10 -23.07 -11.72
N TYR A 305 -2.24 -23.74 -10.97
CA TYR A 305 -2.04 -23.47 -9.55
C TYR A 305 -1.49 -22.05 -9.33
N ARG A 306 -0.38 -21.68 -9.99
CA ARG A 306 0.26 -20.36 -9.78
C ARG A 306 -0.61 -19.19 -10.23
N LEU A 307 -1.47 -19.37 -11.24
CA LEU A 307 -2.44 -18.33 -11.66
C LEU A 307 -3.58 -18.10 -10.65
N HIS A 308 -3.92 -19.12 -9.85
CA HIS A 308 -5.03 -19.10 -8.89
C HIS A 308 -4.57 -19.16 -7.42
N GLU A 309 -3.27 -19.01 -7.20
CA GLU A 309 -2.63 -19.23 -5.90
C GLU A 309 -3.15 -18.29 -4.80
N PHE A 310 -3.52 -17.06 -5.18
CA PHE A 310 -3.94 -16.01 -4.26
C PHE A 310 -5.45 -15.78 -4.21
N ASP A 311 -6.26 -16.61 -4.87
CA ASP A 311 -7.70 -16.35 -5.08
C ASP A 311 -8.46 -16.16 -3.74
N GLU A 312 -8.11 -16.93 -2.71
CA GLU A 312 -8.72 -16.84 -1.38
C GLU A 312 -8.38 -15.50 -0.70
N GLN A 313 -7.11 -15.09 -0.74
CA GLN A 313 -6.64 -13.84 -0.15
C GLN A 313 -7.22 -12.64 -0.92
N VAL A 314 -7.21 -12.69 -2.25
CA VAL A 314 -7.82 -11.67 -3.12
C VAL A 314 -9.30 -11.52 -2.82
N ALA A 315 -10.04 -12.62 -2.66
CA ALA A 315 -11.47 -12.57 -2.33
C ALA A 315 -11.71 -11.88 -0.99
N ALA A 316 -10.91 -12.17 0.04
CA ALA A 316 -11.00 -11.51 1.34
C ALA A 316 -10.68 -10.01 1.27
N VAL A 317 -9.64 -9.60 0.54
CA VAL A 317 -9.33 -8.18 0.33
C VAL A 317 -10.46 -7.48 -0.43
N ARG A 318 -10.99 -8.07 -1.51
CA ARG A 318 -12.11 -7.52 -2.26
C ARG A 318 -13.38 -7.39 -1.43
N GLU A 319 -13.66 -8.34 -0.53
CA GLU A 319 -14.76 -8.26 0.43
C GLU A 319 -14.59 -7.04 1.36
N GLY A 320 -13.36 -6.77 1.80
CA GLY A 320 -13.02 -5.57 2.55
C GLY A 320 -13.25 -4.27 1.78
N MET A 321 -12.75 -4.21 0.55
CA MET A 321 -12.92 -3.03 -0.33
C MET A 321 -14.40 -2.72 -0.59
N ALA A 322 -15.22 -3.76 -0.75
CA ALA A 322 -16.66 -3.66 -0.97
C ALA A 322 -17.41 -2.94 0.17
N ARG A 323 -16.84 -2.88 1.37
CA ARG A 323 -17.43 -2.15 2.51
C ARG A 323 -17.30 -0.63 2.38
N VAL A 324 -16.39 -0.14 1.53
CA VAL A 324 -16.08 1.29 1.38
C VAL A 324 -16.37 1.78 -0.03
N VAL A 325 -16.10 0.94 -1.04
CA VAL A 325 -16.26 1.26 -2.46
C VAL A 325 -17.23 0.26 -3.10
N PRO A 326 -18.27 0.71 -3.83
CA PRO A 326 -19.19 -0.19 -4.53
C PRO A 326 -18.45 -1.18 -5.45
N VAL A 327 -18.74 -2.48 -5.29
CA VAL A 327 -18.08 -3.57 -6.03
C VAL A 327 -18.05 -3.37 -7.56
N PRO A 328 -19.13 -2.92 -8.23
CA PRO A 328 -19.11 -2.73 -9.68
C PRO A 328 -18.05 -1.71 -10.15
N LEU A 329 -17.67 -0.74 -9.30
CA LEU A 329 -16.65 0.24 -9.64
C LEU A 329 -15.24 -0.36 -9.64
N LEU A 330 -14.97 -1.33 -8.78
CA LEU A 330 -13.66 -1.99 -8.71
C LEU A 330 -13.32 -2.68 -10.03
N SER A 331 -14.32 -3.25 -10.69
CA SER A 331 -14.18 -3.94 -11.97
C SER A 331 -14.11 -3.00 -13.19
N LEU A 332 -14.20 -1.69 -12.99
CA LEU A 332 -14.00 -0.71 -14.07
C LEU A 332 -12.54 -0.31 -14.24
N PHE A 333 -11.69 -0.59 -13.26
CA PHE A 333 -10.27 -0.22 -13.29
C PHE A 333 -9.43 -1.32 -13.93
N THR A 334 -8.35 -0.94 -14.59
CA THR A 334 -7.21 -1.86 -14.79
C THR A 334 -6.43 -2.01 -13.48
N GLY A 335 -5.54 -3.01 -13.39
CA GLY A 335 -4.64 -3.15 -12.25
C GLY A 335 -3.83 -1.88 -11.97
N TYR A 336 -3.21 -1.31 -13.00
CA TYR A 336 -2.45 -0.06 -12.90
C TYR A 336 -3.30 1.14 -12.45
N GLU A 337 -4.52 1.28 -12.97
CA GLU A 337 -5.43 2.34 -12.53
C GLU A 337 -5.80 2.16 -11.05
N LEU A 338 -6.07 0.93 -10.61
CA LEU A 338 -6.40 0.64 -9.22
C LEU A 338 -5.22 0.94 -8.28
N GLU A 339 -4.00 0.55 -8.64
CA GLU A 339 -2.78 0.92 -7.92
C GLU A 339 -2.67 2.44 -7.81
N THR A 340 -2.81 3.16 -8.91
CA THR A 340 -2.73 4.63 -8.93
C THR A 340 -3.83 5.27 -8.07
N MET A 341 -4.99 4.63 -7.98
CA MET A 341 -6.08 5.06 -7.12
C MET A 341 -5.77 4.91 -5.62
N VAL A 342 -5.03 3.86 -5.24
CA VAL A 342 -4.69 3.54 -3.86
C VAL A 342 -3.37 4.16 -3.41
N CYS A 343 -2.31 3.99 -4.19
CA CYS A 343 -0.94 4.37 -3.85
C CYS A 343 -0.54 5.75 -4.40
N GLY A 344 -1.34 6.33 -5.29
CA GLY A 344 -0.97 7.54 -6.01
C GLY A 344 -0.04 7.25 -7.19
N SER A 345 0.33 8.31 -7.92
CA SER A 345 1.11 8.18 -9.14
C SER A 345 2.49 7.58 -8.84
N PRO A 346 2.90 6.48 -9.51
CA PRO A 346 4.27 5.97 -9.41
C PRO A 346 5.27 6.97 -10.01
N ASP A 347 4.86 7.66 -11.07
CA ASP A 347 5.64 8.74 -11.66
C ASP A 347 5.52 10.00 -10.82
N ILE A 348 6.62 10.73 -10.67
CA ILE A 348 6.66 12.02 -9.97
C ILE A 348 6.72 13.14 -11.02
N PRO A 349 5.56 13.61 -11.51
CA PRO A 349 5.51 14.74 -12.43
C PRO A 349 6.02 16.00 -11.73
N LEU A 350 7.22 16.44 -12.08
CA LEU A 350 7.82 17.65 -11.49
C LEU A 350 6.99 18.90 -11.74
N HIS A 351 6.27 18.97 -12.87
CA HIS A 351 5.36 20.09 -13.13
C HIS A 351 4.26 20.22 -12.06
N LEU A 352 3.75 19.09 -11.55
CA LEU A 352 2.73 19.06 -10.51
C LEU A 352 3.33 19.48 -9.17
N LEU A 353 4.48 18.92 -8.79
CA LEU A 353 5.19 19.31 -7.57
C LEU A 353 5.57 20.81 -7.58
N LYS A 354 6.02 21.32 -8.73
CA LYS A 354 6.35 22.73 -8.94
C LYS A 354 5.12 23.64 -8.85
N SER A 355 3.95 23.16 -9.28
CA SER A 355 2.70 23.94 -9.22
C SER A 355 2.20 24.22 -7.78
N VAL A 356 2.65 23.40 -6.82
CA VAL A 356 2.32 23.56 -5.38
C VAL A 356 3.52 24.04 -4.56
N ALA A 357 4.61 24.44 -5.22
CA ALA A 357 5.82 24.88 -4.55
C ALA A 357 5.76 26.35 -4.13
N THR A 358 6.12 26.64 -2.88
CA THR A 358 6.23 27.99 -2.33
C THR A 358 7.64 28.25 -1.82
N TYR A 359 8.13 29.48 -1.97
CA TYR A 359 9.52 29.84 -1.70
C TYR A 359 9.60 30.87 -0.57
N LYS A 360 10.45 30.62 0.43
CA LYS A 360 10.68 31.51 1.59
C LYS A 360 12.15 31.87 1.72
N GLY A 361 12.45 33.15 1.94
CA GLY A 361 13.83 33.64 2.05
C GLY A 361 14.59 33.72 0.72
N ILE A 362 13.91 33.49 -0.41
CA ILE A 362 14.47 33.55 -1.75
C ILE A 362 13.37 33.81 -2.79
N GLU A 363 13.72 34.48 -3.88
CA GLU A 363 12.83 34.66 -5.02
C GLU A 363 12.77 33.39 -5.90
N PRO A 364 11.62 33.06 -6.52
CA PRO A 364 11.50 31.91 -7.42
C PRO A 364 12.42 31.96 -8.64
N SER A 365 12.84 33.16 -9.03
CA SER A 365 13.76 33.44 -10.15
C SER A 365 15.23 33.24 -9.79
N ALA A 366 15.59 33.08 -8.51
CA ALA A 366 16.97 32.99 -8.08
C ALA A 366 17.67 31.73 -8.60
N SER A 367 18.97 31.84 -8.89
CA SER A 367 19.77 30.74 -9.46
C SER A 367 19.70 29.45 -8.64
N LEU A 368 19.70 29.54 -7.31
CA LEU A 368 19.58 28.39 -6.42
C LEU A 368 18.29 27.58 -6.63
N ILE A 369 17.16 28.26 -6.88
CA ILE A 369 15.88 27.62 -7.15
C ILE A 369 15.85 27.00 -8.55
N GLN A 370 16.45 27.68 -9.54
CA GLN A 370 16.60 27.12 -10.89
C GLN A 370 17.44 25.83 -10.84
N TRP A 371 18.60 25.88 -10.17
CA TRP A 371 19.47 24.71 -9.98
C TRP A 371 18.75 23.56 -9.27
N PHE A 372 17.96 23.86 -8.22
CA PHE A 372 17.17 22.85 -7.54
C PHE A 372 16.24 22.10 -8.51
N TRP A 373 15.48 22.81 -9.35
CA TRP A 373 14.57 22.17 -10.30
C TRP A 373 15.30 21.43 -11.41
N GLU A 374 16.42 21.97 -11.92
CA GLU A 374 17.25 21.28 -12.90
C GLU A 374 17.85 19.98 -12.34
N VAL A 375 18.22 19.95 -11.05
CA VAL A 375 18.68 18.74 -10.36
C VAL A 375 17.54 17.75 -10.18
N MET A 376 16.34 18.21 -9.79
CA MET A 376 15.16 17.34 -9.73
C MET A 376 14.80 16.75 -11.11
N GLU A 377 15.00 17.51 -12.19
CA GLU A 377 14.82 17.06 -13.57
C GLU A 377 15.85 16.01 -13.98
N SER A 378 17.11 16.12 -13.51
CA SER A 378 18.15 15.11 -13.78
C SER A 378 17.99 13.82 -12.97
N PHE A 379 17.26 13.86 -11.85
CA PHE A 379 16.98 12.68 -11.05
C PHE A 379 16.11 11.66 -11.80
N SER A 380 16.45 10.38 -11.62
CA SER A 380 15.59 9.24 -11.94
C SER A 380 14.29 9.27 -11.14
N ASN A 381 13.27 8.53 -11.58
CA ASN A 381 12.02 8.45 -10.82
C ASN A 381 12.23 7.86 -9.41
N THR A 382 13.15 6.91 -9.26
CA THR A 382 13.56 6.36 -7.95
C THR A 382 14.16 7.43 -7.03
N GLU A 383 15.07 8.26 -7.54
CA GLU A 383 15.65 9.38 -6.77
C GLU A 383 14.59 10.43 -6.42
N ARG A 384 13.65 10.72 -7.33
CA ARG A 384 12.50 11.60 -7.03
C ARG A 384 11.62 11.02 -5.91
N SER A 385 11.41 9.71 -5.88
CA SER A 385 10.63 9.03 -4.83
C SER A 385 11.35 9.09 -3.47
N LEU A 386 12.68 8.92 -3.47
CA LEU A 386 13.51 9.11 -2.29
C LEU A 386 13.44 10.56 -1.79
N PHE A 387 13.48 11.53 -2.70
CA PHE A 387 13.30 12.94 -2.38
C PHE A 387 11.94 13.21 -1.71
N LEU A 388 10.83 12.73 -2.26
CA LEU A 388 9.52 12.91 -1.63
C LEU A 388 9.47 12.27 -0.23
N ARG A 389 10.10 11.10 -0.06
CA ARG A 389 10.18 10.47 1.26
C ARG A 389 10.95 11.36 2.23
N PHE A 390 12.04 11.97 1.78
CA PHE A 390 12.85 12.90 2.57
C PHE A 390 12.07 14.16 2.97
N VAL A 391 11.32 14.80 2.06
CA VAL A 391 10.62 16.08 2.36
C VAL A 391 9.19 15.95 2.86
N TRP A 392 8.56 14.80 2.68
CA TRP A 392 7.13 14.61 2.92
C TRP A 392 6.77 13.29 3.63
N GLY A 393 7.73 12.38 3.81
CA GLY A 393 7.47 11.06 4.40
C GLY A 393 6.65 10.13 3.51
N ARG A 394 6.47 10.48 2.22
CA ARG A 394 5.71 9.71 1.23
C ARG A 394 6.55 9.46 0.00
N THR A 395 6.39 8.31 -0.65
CA THR A 395 7.16 7.98 -1.85
C THR A 395 6.45 8.38 -3.15
N ARG A 396 5.19 8.82 -3.09
CA ARG A 396 4.34 9.10 -4.26
C ARG A 396 3.58 10.41 -4.12
N LEU A 397 3.31 11.07 -5.26
CA LEU A 397 2.49 12.29 -5.32
C LEU A 397 0.99 11.98 -5.33
N PRO A 398 0.15 12.91 -4.80
CA PRO A 398 -1.27 12.92 -5.11
C PRO A 398 -1.48 13.09 -6.62
N ARG A 399 -2.62 12.60 -7.12
CA ARG A 399 -2.90 12.58 -8.57
C ARG A 399 -3.16 13.97 -9.15
N THR A 400 -3.82 14.84 -8.37
CA THR A 400 -4.22 16.17 -8.83
C THR A 400 -3.82 17.25 -7.82
N ILE A 401 -3.73 18.50 -8.27
CA ILE A 401 -3.48 19.66 -7.38
C ILE A 401 -4.51 19.71 -6.24
N ALA A 402 -5.76 19.37 -6.52
CA ALA A 402 -6.82 19.36 -5.51
C ALA A 402 -6.60 18.29 -4.41
N ASP A 403 -5.83 17.23 -4.70
CA ASP A 403 -5.50 16.18 -3.73
C ASP A 403 -4.37 16.57 -2.78
N PHE A 404 -3.64 17.64 -3.07
CA PHE A 404 -2.69 18.21 -2.11
C PHE A 404 -3.40 18.87 -0.93
N ARG A 405 -4.71 19.16 -1.05
CA ARG A 405 -5.57 19.68 0.02
C ARG A 405 -5.01 20.95 0.69
N GLY A 406 -4.43 21.84 -0.13
CA GLY A 406 -3.82 23.09 0.35
C GLY A 406 -2.51 22.90 1.12
N ARG A 407 -1.87 21.73 1.02
CA ARG A 407 -0.49 21.57 1.49
C ARG A 407 0.48 22.00 0.40
N ASP A 408 1.10 23.14 0.64
CA ASP A 408 2.16 23.66 -0.21
C ASP A 408 3.47 22.93 0.09
N PHE A 409 4.22 22.61 -0.96
CA PHE A 409 5.61 22.20 -0.83
C PHE A 409 6.46 23.44 -0.57
N VAL A 410 6.99 23.62 0.64
CA VAL A 410 7.73 24.83 1.00
C VAL A 410 9.23 24.61 0.81
N ILE A 411 9.89 25.46 0.03
CA ILE A 411 11.35 25.55 -0.05
C ILE A 411 11.77 26.82 0.69
N GLN A 412 12.50 26.66 1.79
CA GLN A 412 13.00 27.76 2.60
C GLN A 412 14.52 27.84 2.53
N VAL A 413 15.05 28.99 2.14
CA VAL A 413 16.50 29.23 2.13
C VAL A 413 16.89 29.93 3.43
N LEU A 414 17.96 29.46 4.08
CA LEU A 414 18.45 30.01 5.34
C LEU A 414 19.85 30.61 5.20
N ASP A 415 20.05 31.77 5.81
CA ASP A 415 21.33 32.50 5.82
C ASP A 415 22.26 32.09 6.98
N LYS A 416 21.80 31.21 7.88
CA LYS A 416 22.54 30.82 9.09
C LYS A 416 23.78 29.95 8.83
N TYR A 417 23.90 29.35 7.64
CA TYR A 417 24.95 28.37 7.33
C TYR A 417 26.20 29.06 6.78
N ASN A 418 27.32 28.90 7.46
CA ASN A 418 28.60 29.48 7.05
C ASN A 418 29.78 28.55 7.36
N PRO A 419 30.54 28.07 6.36
CA PRO A 419 30.26 28.17 4.93
C PRO A 419 29.06 27.26 4.53
N PRO A 420 28.17 27.70 3.62
CA PRO A 420 26.92 26.99 3.32
C PRO A 420 27.14 25.59 2.72
N ASP A 421 28.20 25.41 1.94
CA ASP A 421 28.51 24.17 1.23
C ASP A 421 28.88 22.99 2.15
N HIS A 422 29.14 23.26 3.43
CA HIS A 422 29.45 22.20 4.40
C HIS A 422 28.20 21.54 4.98
N PHE A 423 27.03 22.17 4.85
CA PHE A 423 25.79 21.71 5.48
C PHE A 423 24.91 20.93 4.50
N LEU A 424 24.22 19.90 5.01
CA LEU A 424 23.19 19.18 4.27
C LEU A 424 21.87 19.98 4.30
N PRO A 425 20.95 19.75 3.34
CA PRO A 425 19.60 20.26 3.45
C PRO A 425 18.85 19.62 4.63
N GLU A 426 17.96 20.37 5.27
CA GLU A 426 17.11 19.86 6.36
C GLU A 426 15.67 19.69 5.85
N SER A 427 14.94 18.67 6.31
CA SER A 427 13.52 18.49 5.98
C SER A 427 12.64 18.44 7.21
N TYR A 428 11.39 18.88 7.04
CA TYR A 428 10.33 18.74 8.04
C TYR A 428 9.11 18.13 7.36
N THR A 429 9.04 16.80 7.39
CA THR A 429 8.04 16.00 6.67
C THR A 429 6.61 16.37 7.03
N CYS A 430 6.33 16.68 8.30
CA CYS A 430 5.03 17.13 8.80
C CYS A 430 4.51 18.39 8.07
N PHE A 431 5.41 19.26 7.63
CA PHE A 431 5.09 20.54 6.99
C PHE A 431 5.36 20.55 5.49
N PHE A 432 5.75 19.41 4.91
CA PHE A 432 6.20 19.31 3.52
C PHE A 432 7.22 20.41 3.18
N LEU A 433 8.23 20.56 4.04
CA LEU A 433 9.18 21.66 4.03
C LEU A 433 10.60 21.15 3.81
N LEU A 434 11.29 21.76 2.85
CA LEU A 434 12.71 21.61 2.59
C LEU A 434 13.43 22.91 2.95
N LYS A 435 14.45 22.85 3.80
CA LYS A 435 15.35 23.96 4.09
C LYS A 435 16.68 23.76 3.38
N LEU A 436 17.10 24.77 2.63
CA LEU A 436 18.32 24.75 1.83
C LEU A 436 19.34 25.79 2.35
N PRO A 437 20.62 25.40 2.53
CA PRO A 437 21.73 26.35 2.53
C PRO A 437 21.83 27.09 1.20
N ARG A 438 22.43 28.29 1.22
CA ARG A 438 22.79 29.03 -0.01
C ARG A 438 24.01 28.43 -0.67
N TYR A 439 23.87 27.25 -1.27
CA TYR A 439 24.96 26.58 -1.96
C TYR A 439 25.60 27.46 -3.03
N SER A 440 26.92 27.39 -3.12
CA SER A 440 27.71 28.22 -4.02
C SER A 440 27.49 27.91 -5.50
N CYS A 441 27.15 26.65 -5.84
CA CYS A 441 26.90 26.21 -7.21
C CYS A 441 25.95 25.00 -7.29
N LYS A 442 25.48 24.70 -8.51
CA LYS A 442 24.59 23.56 -8.81
C LYS A 442 25.19 22.22 -8.41
N GLN A 443 26.50 22.01 -8.62
CA GLN A 443 27.16 20.74 -8.34
C GLN A 443 27.12 20.40 -6.84
N VAL A 444 27.39 21.39 -5.98
CA VAL A 444 27.29 21.22 -4.53
C VAL A 444 25.86 20.93 -4.10
N LEU A 445 24.87 21.64 -4.65
CA LEU A 445 23.46 21.36 -4.37
C LEU A 445 23.10 19.91 -4.73
N GLU A 446 23.49 19.46 -5.93
CA GLU A 446 23.22 18.11 -6.40
C GLU A 446 23.84 17.05 -5.49
N GLU A 447 25.12 17.21 -5.14
CA GLU A 447 25.84 16.29 -4.27
C GLU A 447 25.20 16.21 -2.88
N LYS A 448 24.92 17.35 -2.26
CA LYS A 448 24.34 17.42 -0.90
C LYS A 448 22.91 16.91 -0.87
N LEU A 449 22.12 17.22 -1.89
CA LEU A 449 20.74 16.74 -1.99
C LEU A 449 20.69 15.23 -2.22
N LYS A 450 21.52 14.69 -3.14
CA LYS A 450 21.64 13.25 -3.37
C LYS A 450 22.07 12.53 -2.10
N TYR A 451 23.08 13.06 -1.39
CA TYR A 451 23.51 12.48 -0.13
C TYR A 451 22.36 12.43 0.88
N ALA A 452 21.65 13.54 1.10
CA ALA A 452 20.56 13.61 2.07
C ALA A 452 19.43 12.60 1.77
N ILE A 453 18.97 12.49 0.52
CA ILE A 453 17.86 11.58 0.18
C ILE A 453 18.22 10.09 0.29
N HIS A 454 19.50 9.74 0.14
CA HIS A 454 19.98 8.36 0.25
C HIS A 454 20.29 7.95 1.69
N PHE A 455 20.84 8.84 2.50
CA PHE A 455 21.39 8.50 3.82
C PHE A 455 20.54 8.97 5.01
N CYS A 456 19.71 10.01 4.87
CA CYS A 456 18.83 10.47 5.96
C CYS A 456 17.48 9.75 5.90
N LYS A 457 17.46 8.47 6.31
CA LYS A 457 16.27 7.60 6.19
C LYS A 457 15.30 7.66 7.37
N SER A 458 15.74 8.07 8.56
CA SER A 458 14.96 8.17 9.80
C SER A 458 14.84 9.61 10.30
N ILE A 459 13.74 9.91 10.99
CA ILE A 459 13.61 11.13 11.81
C ILE A 459 14.49 10.90 13.05
N ASP A 460 15.75 11.34 13.00
CA ASP A 460 16.67 11.24 14.12
C ASP A 460 16.31 12.31 15.17
N THR A 461 15.36 11.96 16.04
CA THR A 461 14.94 12.81 17.18
C THR A 461 15.86 12.69 18.39
N ASP A 462 16.81 11.76 18.38
CA ASP A 462 17.55 11.37 19.59
C ASP A 462 18.60 12.41 20.02
N ASP A 463 19.15 13.20 19.10
CA ASP A 463 20.12 14.25 19.46
C ASP A 463 19.45 15.54 19.95
N TYR A 464 18.27 15.89 19.45
CA TYR A 464 17.54 17.07 19.92
C TYR A 464 16.96 16.85 21.33
N ALA A 465 16.51 15.63 21.63
CA ALA A 465 16.00 15.27 22.95
C ALA A 465 17.12 15.22 24.02
N ARG A 466 18.34 14.80 23.67
CA ARG A 466 19.48 14.83 24.60
C ARG A 466 19.91 16.27 24.92
N ILE A 467 20.03 17.14 23.92
CA ILE A 467 20.47 18.54 24.12
C ILE A 467 19.45 19.33 24.97
N ALA A 468 18.16 19.09 24.79
CA ALA A 468 17.11 19.77 25.55
C ALA A 468 17.01 19.31 27.03
N LEU A 469 17.56 18.15 27.38
CA LEU A 469 17.51 17.60 28.73
C LEU A 469 18.81 17.78 29.53
N THR A 470 19.96 17.97 28.89
CA THR A 470 21.25 18.04 29.61
C THR A 470 21.99 19.38 29.51
N GLY A 471 21.63 20.28 28.59
CA GLY A 471 22.16 21.65 28.61
C GLY A 471 23.69 21.81 28.50
N GLU A 472 24.44 20.78 28.09
CA GLU A 472 25.89 20.85 27.89
C GLU A 472 26.28 20.81 26.40
N PRO A 473 27.27 21.61 25.96
CA PRO A 473 27.75 21.60 24.60
C PRO A 473 28.63 20.36 24.33
N ALA A 474 28.53 19.83 23.11
CA ALA A 474 29.25 18.64 22.65
C ALA A 474 30.77 18.78 22.84
N ALA A 475 31.36 17.88 23.63
CA ALA A 475 32.78 17.59 23.57
C ALA A 475 33.03 16.58 22.45
N ASP A 476 34.03 16.86 21.61
CA ASP A 476 34.65 15.89 20.70
C ASP A 476 35.03 14.63 21.49
N ASP A 477 34.71 13.45 20.96
CA ASP A 477 35.65 12.35 21.16
C ASP A 477 35.72 11.38 19.98
N SER A 478 36.96 11.06 19.72
CA SER A 478 37.55 10.12 18.79
C SER A 478 37.15 8.67 19.06
N SER A 479 37.37 7.86 18.02
CA SER A 479 37.41 6.40 18.01
C SER A 479 38.03 5.76 19.26
N ASP A 480 37.38 4.71 19.78
CA ASP A 480 38.08 3.44 20.06
C ASP A 480 37.09 2.27 20.15
N ASP A 481 37.37 1.25 19.33
CA ASP A 481 36.86 -0.10 19.45
C ASP A 481 37.35 -0.73 20.76
N SER A 482 36.48 -1.43 21.48
CA SER A 482 36.90 -2.63 22.22
C SER A 482 35.72 -3.55 22.53
N ASP A 483 35.91 -4.80 22.14
CA ASP A 483 35.09 -5.97 22.41
C ASP A 483 34.82 -6.18 23.91
N ASN A 484 33.66 -6.77 24.23
CA ASN A 484 33.59 -7.79 25.28
C ASN A 484 32.38 -8.70 25.09
N GLU A 485 32.70 -10.00 24.96
CA GLU A 485 31.80 -11.15 24.99
C GLU A 485 31.37 -11.52 26.43
N ASP A 486 30.30 -12.32 26.47
CA ASP A 486 29.89 -13.28 27.51
C ASP A 486 29.29 -12.81 28.85
N ALA A 487 28.04 -13.22 29.12
CA ALA A 487 27.80 -14.50 29.84
C ALA A 487 26.29 -14.70 30.18
N ASP A 488 25.73 -15.78 29.63
CA ASP A 488 24.54 -16.46 30.17
C ASP A 488 24.88 -17.14 31.52
N SER A 489 23.96 -17.12 32.48
CA SER A 489 23.90 -18.20 33.47
C SER A 489 22.47 -18.47 33.96
N PHE A 490 22.14 -19.76 33.95
CA PHE A 490 20.88 -20.37 34.37
C PHE A 490 21.17 -21.31 35.54
N ALA A 491 20.15 -21.53 36.39
CA ALA A 491 19.99 -22.62 37.40
C ALA A 491 20.88 -22.56 38.66
N SER A 492 20.54 -23.13 39.82
CA SER A 492 19.32 -23.45 40.56
C SER A 492 19.78 -24.13 41.87
N ASP A 493 19.03 -23.93 42.96
CA ASP A 493 18.81 -24.86 44.08
C ASP A 493 19.94 -25.15 45.10
N SER A 494 19.67 -24.92 46.39
CA SER A 494 19.60 -25.96 47.46
C SER A 494 19.66 -25.35 48.87
N THR A 495 18.55 -25.48 49.60
CA THR A 495 18.39 -25.82 51.04
C THR A 495 19.29 -25.25 52.16
N GLN A 496 18.59 -24.54 53.07
CA GLN A 496 18.46 -24.79 54.53
C GLN A 496 19.63 -24.49 55.48
N ASP A 497 19.42 -23.51 56.38
CA ASP A 497 19.68 -23.71 57.81
C ASP A 497 18.84 -22.77 58.70
N TYR A 498 18.42 -23.32 59.84
CA TYR A 498 17.56 -22.75 60.88
C TYR A 498 18.30 -21.77 61.81
N LEU A 499 17.60 -20.78 62.40
CA LEU A 499 17.32 -20.64 63.85
C LEU A 499 16.92 -19.22 64.28
N THR A 500 15.83 -19.17 65.06
CA THR A 500 15.46 -18.23 66.15
C THR A 500 15.38 -16.72 65.84
N GLY A 501 14.34 -15.98 66.22
CA GLY A 501 13.22 -16.22 67.12
C GLY A 501 12.85 -14.90 67.78
N HIS A 502 11.69 -14.34 67.43
CA HIS A 502 10.62 -13.89 68.31
C HIS A 502 9.50 -13.21 67.51
#